data_AF-A0A2G2M9J8-F1
#
_entry.id   AF-A0A2G2M9J8-F1
#
_cell.length_a   1.000
_cell.length_b   1.000
_cell.length_c   1.000
_cell.angle_alpha   90.00
_cell.angle_beta   90.00
_cell.angle_gamma   90.00
#
_symmetry.space_group_name_H-M   'P 1'
#
loop_
_entity.id
_entity.type
_entity.pdbx_description
1 polymer ?
#
loop_
_entity_poly.entity_id
_entity_poly.type
_entity_poly.pdbx_seq_one_letter_code
_entity_poly.pdbx_strand_id
1 'polypeptide(L)' 'MFDFQEYNSLDIEILLLKAQHDDIDAQLYLALAYYHGNGVEKNIEKAHYWLEQAGESAGNVDTKKNK' A
#
# COMPACT_ATOMS: atom_id res chain seq x y z
N MET A 1 20.08 19.30 -12.47
CA MET A 1 19.14 18.33 -13.05
C MET A 1 18.76 17.36 -11.96
N PHE A 2 17.73 17.72 -11.21
CA PHE A 2 16.96 16.87 -10.30
C PHE A 2 15.58 17.48 -10.42
N ASP A 3 14.76 16.87 -11.28
CA ASP A 3 13.47 17.42 -11.65
C ASP A 3 12.48 17.17 -10.50
N PHE A 4 11.91 18.26 -9.97
CA PHE A 4 10.99 18.26 -8.84
C PHE A 4 9.52 18.19 -9.30
N GLN A 5 9.23 17.80 -10.55
CA GLN A 5 7.86 17.80 -11.09
C GLN A 5 6.99 16.57 -10.75
N GLU A 6 7.51 15.46 -10.20
CA GLU A 6 6.74 14.21 -10.11
C GLU A 6 6.07 13.92 -8.76
N TYR A 7 5.66 14.95 -8.03
CA TYR A 7 5.05 14.76 -6.69
C TYR A 7 3.54 14.97 -6.61
N ASN A 8 2.82 15.03 -7.75
CA ASN A 8 1.42 15.46 -7.71
C ASN A 8 0.38 14.50 -8.32
N SER A 9 0.77 13.26 -8.60
CA SER A 9 -0.17 12.17 -8.84
C SER A 9 0.20 11.03 -7.91
N LEU A 10 -0.80 10.36 -7.34
CA LEU A 10 -0.61 9.23 -6.44
C LEU A 10 -0.15 8.02 -7.27
N ASP A 11 1.09 8.04 -7.76
CA ASP A 11 1.63 6.94 -8.56
C ASP A 11 1.72 5.69 -7.70
N ILE A 12 1.13 4.60 -8.21
CA ILE A 12 1.06 3.32 -7.51
C ILE A 12 2.46 2.80 -7.16
N GLU A 13 3.49 3.25 -7.87
CA GLU A 13 4.90 3.01 -7.56
C GLU A 13 5.32 3.59 -6.20
N ILE A 14 4.89 4.81 -5.85
CA ILE A 14 5.16 5.40 -4.53
C ILE A 14 4.41 4.63 -3.45
N LEU A 15 3.17 4.21 -3.71
CA LEU A 15 2.41 3.37 -2.79
C LEU A 15 3.10 2.01 -2.59
N LEU A 16 3.67 1.40 -3.63
CA LEU A 16 4.42 0.15 -3.53
C LEU A 16 5.67 0.31 -2.67
N LEU A 17 6.40 1.41 -2.84
CA LEU A 17 7.58 1.70 -2.03
C LEU A 17 7.21 1.89 -0.55
N LYS A 18 6.11 2.60 -0.27
CA LYS A 18 5.61 2.79 1.10
C LYS A 18 5.08 1.49 1.70
N ALA A 19 4.33 0.70 0.92
CA ALA A 19 3.82 -0.60 1.33
C ALA A 19 4.94 -1.59 1.69
N GLN A 20 6.12 -1.47 1.06
CA GLN A 20 7.33 -2.22 1.44
C GLN A 20 7.93 -1.79 2.78
N HIS A 21 7.59 -0.60 3.27
CA HIS A 21 8.02 -0.10 4.58
C HIS A 21 6.96 -0.32 5.67
N ASP A 22 6.09 -1.33 5.51
CA ASP A 22 5.00 -1.64 6.45
C ASP A 22 4.02 -0.46 6.66
N ASP A 23 3.90 0.42 5.67
CA ASP A 23 2.93 1.52 5.70
C ASP A 23 1.53 0.99 5.39
N ILE A 24 0.76 0.79 6.46
CA ILE A 24 -0.60 0.24 6.43
C ILE A 24 -1.51 1.09 5.54
N ASP A 25 -1.38 2.42 5.59
CA ASP A 25 -2.17 3.33 4.76
C ASP A 25 -1.86 3.14 3.27
N ALA A 26 -0.59 2.97 2.91
CA ALA A 26 -0.18 2.72 1.53
C ALA A 26 -0.67 1.37 1.00
N GLN A 27 -0.61 0.31 1.82
CA GLN A 27 -1.14 -1.01 1.47
C GLN A 27 -2.66 -0.97 1.23
N LEU A 28 -3.41 -0.25 2.07
CA LEU A 28 -4.85 0.01 1.90
C LEU A 28 -5.16 0.78 0.61
N TYR A 29 -4.39 1.83 0.33
CA TYR A 29 -4.54 2.61 -0.90
C TYR A 29 -4.24 1.77 -2.15
N LEU A 30 -3.21 0.91 -2.10
CA LEU A 30 -2.90 -0.06 -3.16
C LEU A 30 -4.05 -1.03 -3.39
N ALA A 31 -4.64 -1.55 -2.31
CA ALA A 31 -5.79 -2.44 -2.39
C ALA A 31 -6.98 -1.76 -3.07
N LEU A 32 -7.27 -0.51 -2.70
CA LEU A 32 -8.33 0.29 -3.33
C LEU A 32 -8.01 0.61 -4.80
N ALA A 33 -6.76 0.94 -5.12
CA ALA A 33 -6.33 1.21 -6.48
C ALA A 33 -6.53 -0.01 -7.39
N TYR A 34 -6.16 -1.21 -6.93
CA TYR A 34 -6.41 -2.47 -7.64
C TYR A 34 -7.88 -2.86 -7.67
N TYR A 35 -8.66 -2.53 -6.65
CA TYR A 35 -10.10 -2.83 -6.61
C TYR A 35 -10.90 -1.96 -7.60
N HIS A 36 -10.57 -0.67 -7.68
CA HIS A 36 -11.23 0.30 -8.55
C HIS A 36 -10.60 0.37 -9.95
N GLY A 37 -9.36 -0.10 -10.13
CA GLY A 37 -8.60 0.03 -11.38
C GLY A 37 -8.13 1.47 -11.62
N ASN A 38 -7.80 2.21 -10.56
CA ASN A 38 -7.45 3.62 -10.64
C ASN A 38 -5.93 3.77 -10.75
N GLY A 39 -5.41 3.91 -11.99
CA GLY A 39 -3.97 3.95 -12.27
C GLY A 39 -3.31 2.58 -12.52
N VAL A 40 -4.04 1.47 -12.30
CA VAL A 40 -3.63 0.08 -12.62
C VAL A 40 -4.80 -0.70 -13.18
N GLU A 41 -4.51 -1.82 -13.83
CA GLU A 41 -5.53 -2.80 -14.17
C GLU A 41 -6.25 -3.31 -12.91
N LYS A 42 -7.58 -3.32 -12.95
CA LYS A 42 -8.40 -3.82 -11.87
C LYS A 42 -8.05 -5.28 -11.60
N ASN A 43 -7.57 -5.55 -10.39
CA ASN A 43 -7.20 -6.89 -9.97
C ASN A 43 -7.66 -7.14 -8.52
N ILE A 44 -8.79 -7.83 -8.39
CA ILE A 44 -9.39 -8.11 -7.09
C ILE A 44 -8.49 -9.05 -6.26
N GLU A 45 -7.77 -9.97 -6.90
CA GLU A 45 -6.84 -10.88 -6.22
C GLU A 45 -5.68 -10.11 -5.59
N LYS A 46 -5.07 -9.17 -6.31
CA LYS A 46 -4.03 -8.27 -5.77
C LYS A 46 -4.59 -7.35 -4.69
N ALA A 47 -5.81 -6.84 -4.85
CA ALA A 47 -6.44 -6.01 -3.84
C ALA A 47 -6.60 -6.75 -2.50
N HIS A 48 -7.07 -8.00 -2.56
CA HIS A 48 -7.16 -8.87 -1.38
C HIS A 48 -5.79 -9.15 -0.76
N TYR A 49 -4.77 -9.46 -1.58
CA TYR A 49 -3.42 -9.69 -1.09
C TYR A 49 -2.88 -8.50 -0.26
N TRP A 50 -3.00 -7.27 -0.76
CA TRP A 50 -2.53 -6.08 -0.03
C TRP A 50 -3.36 -5.78 1.23
N LEU A 51 -4.65 -6.07 1.22
CA LEU A 51 -5.50 -5.99 2.41
C LEU A 51 -5.11 -6.99 3.50
N GLU A 52 -4.72 -8.21 3.11
CA GLU A 52 -4.23 -9.23 4.04
C GLU A 52 -2.91 -8.80 4.68
N GLN A 53 -1.97 -8.29 3.86
CA GLN A 53 -0.70 -7.74 4.36
C GLN A 53 -0.91 -6.58 5.32
N ALA A 54 -1.84 -5.65 5.02
CA ALA A 54 -2.20 -4.56 5.92
C ALA A 54 -2.74 -5.05 7.26
N GLY A 55 -3.54 -6.11 7.26
CA GLY A 55 -4.03 -6.76 8.48
C GLY A 55 -2.91 -7.39 9.31
N GLU A 56 -1.93 -8.02 8.67
CA GLU A 56 -0.76 -8.60 9.35
C GLU A 56 0.18 -7.54 9.93
N SER A 57 0.47 -6.47 9.18
CA SER A 57 1.27 -5.33 9.65
C SER A 57 0.61 -4.59 10.82
N ALA A 58 -0.71 -4.42 10.77
CA ALA A 58 -1.49 -3.88 11.89
C ALA A 58 -1.50 -4.81 13.13
N GLY A 59 -1.42 -6.13 12.94
CA GLY A 59 -1.30 -7.09 14.04
C GLY A 59 0.09 -7.11 14.69
N ASN A 60 1.13 -6.72 13.96
CA ASN A 60 2.51 -6.71 14.45
C ASN A 60 2.84 -5.52 15.37
N VAL A 61 2.09 -4.41 15.29
CA VAL A 61 2.28 -3.28 16.22
C VAL A 61 1.81 -3.60 17.65
N ASP A 62 0.94 -4.59 17.82
CA ASP A 62 0.37 -4.99 19.12
C ASP A 62 1.02 -6.24 19.77
N THR A 63 2.10 -6.79 19.19
CA THR A 63 2.76 -7.98 19.75
C THR A 63 4.26 -7.84 20.02
N LYS A 64 4.68 -6.69 20.57
CA LYS A 64 5.38 -6.78 21.87
C LYS A 64 4.31 -6.97 22.96
N LYS A 65 3.67 -8.14 22.98
CA LYS A 65 2.97 -8.60 24.18
C LYS A 65 4.06 -8.82 25.22
N ASN A 66 4.16 -7.80 26.07
CA ASN A 66 4.93 -7.77 27.30
C ASN A 66 4.83 -9.14 28.00
N LYS A 67 5.99 -9.74 28.24
CA LYS A 67 6.17 -11.02 28.94
C LYS A 67 5.81 -10.90 30.41
#